data_AF-A0A9P0CSV0-F1
#
_entry.id   AF-A0A9P0CSV0-F1
#
_cell.length_a   1.000
_cell.length_b   1.000
_cell.length_c   1.000
_cell.angle_alpha   90.00
_cell.angle_beta   90.00
_cell.angle_gamma   90.00
#
_symmetry.space_group_name_H-M   'P 1'
#
loop_
_entity.id
_entity.type
_entity.pdbx_description
1 polymer ?
#
loop_
_entity_poly.entity_id
_entity_poly.type
_entity_poly.pdbx_seq_one_letter_code
_entity_poly.pdbx_strand_id
1 'polypeptide(L)'
;MTEQPLPPPVMWAQRSSRIFLTINLEDVKDPEIKFNKDSVYFKGMGGVEKKNYEVTIHLYKEIDPEWCKSFNRGRCIEILLTKANQDEPYWPALTSDKKKHHWLKCDFNKWNDEDDSGDEGVGGMGGGDFEEMMRQMGGLGGDKKGGKPNFDDLEGDEGDDSDDEPIPDLE
;
A
#
# COMPACT_ATOMS: atom_id res chain seq x y z
N MET A 1 -12.10 -35.82 17.42
CA MET A 1 -10.86 -35.19 16.93
C MET A 1 -11.06 -33.69 17.12
N THR A 2 -10.24 -33.04 17.94
CA THR A 2 -10.32 -31.58 18.11
C THR A 2 -9.76 -30.93 16.85
N GLU A 3 -10.63 -30.33 16.03
CA GLU A 3 -10.19 -29.48 14.91
C GLU A 3 -9.29 -28.38 15.48
N GLN A 4 -8.04 -28.32 15.01
CA GLN A 4 -7.16 -27.20 15.35
C GLN A 4 -7.66 -25.97 14.58
N PRO A 5 -7.86 -24.82 15.26
CA PRO A 5 -8.33 -23.63 14.60
C PRO A 5 -7.25 -23.10 13.64
N LEU A 6 -7.70 -22.67 12.46
CA LEU A 6 -6.81 -22.22 11.38
C LEU A 6 -6.60 -20.70 11.48
N PRO A 7 -5.42 -20.17 11.12
CA PRO A 7 -5.26 -18.74 10.99
C PRO A 7 -6.04 -18.25 9.75
N PRO A 8 -6.82 -17.17 9.86
CA PRO A 8 -7.49 -16.60 8.70
C PRO A 8 -6.50 -15.86 7.80
N PRO A 9 -6.81 -15.66 6.51
CA PRO A 9 -6.03 -14.75 5.68
C PRO A 9 -6.19 -13.32 6.21
N VAL A 10 -5.07 -12.64 6.44
CA VAL A 10 -4.99 -11.27 6.94
C VAL A 10 -4.19 -10.43 5.97
N MET A 11 -4.69 -9.24 5.68
CA MET A 11 -3.93 -8.20 4.99
C MET A 11 -3.63 -7.05 5.94
N TRP A 12 -2.51 -6.36 5.75
CA TRP A 12 -2.15 -5.21 6.55
C TRP A 12 -1.52 -4.09 5.75
N ALA A 13 -1.77 -2.86 6.19
CA ALA A 13 -1.09 -1.66 5.74
C ALA A 13 -0.91 -0.72 6.94
N GLN A 14 -0.12 0.34 6.77
CA GLN A 14 0.08 1.32 7.83
C GLN A 14 0.07 2.74 7.30
N ARG A 15 -0.13 3.66 8.23
CA ARG A 15 0.13 5.09 8.13
C ARG A 15 1.06 5.50 9.27
N SER A 16 1.45 6.78 9.33
CA SER A 16 2.33 7.32 10.37
C SER A 16 1.87 6.93 11.77
N SER A 17 0.60 7.16 12.11
CA SER A 17 0.05 6.89 13.46
C SER A 17 -0.82 5.63 13.58
N ARG A 18 -1.15 4.94 12.48
CA ARG A 18 -2.18 3.89 12.45
C ARG A 18 -1.77 2.67 11.66
N ILE A 19 -2.32 1.52 12.02
CA ILE A 19 -2.18 0.27 11.27
C ILE A 19 -3.58 -0.22 10.91
N PHE A 20 -3.74 -0.61 9.65
CA PHE A 20 -4.95 -1.18 9.12
C PHE A 20 -4.73 -2.68 8.98
N LEU A 21 -5.60 -3.48 9.61
CA LEU A 21 -5.68 -4.91 9.39
C LEU A 21 -7.02 -5.25 8.75
N THR A 22 -6.99 -6.16 7.80
CA THR A 22 -8.19 -6.69 7.16
C THR A 22 -8.14 -8.21 7.30
N ILE A 23 -9.05 -8.77 8.09
CA ILE A 23 -9.24 -10.22 8.19
C ILE A 23 -10.22 -10.62 7.08
N ASN A 24 -9.71 -11.35 6.09
CA ASN A 24 -10.45 -11.74 4.90
C ASN A 24 -11.27 -13.01 5.18
N LEU A 25 -12.26 -12.85 6.07
CA LEU A 25 -13.27 -13.86 6.35
C LEU A 25 -14.65 -13.25 6.18
N GLU A 26 -15.48 -13.92 5.40
CA GLU A 26 -16.89 -13.60 5.22
C GLU A 26 -17.77 -14.34 6.22
N ASP A 27 -18.99 -13.82 6.43
CA ASP A 27 -20.05 -14.41 7.24
C ASP A 27 -19.67 -14.69 8.70
N VAL A 28 -18.70 -13.96 9.23
CA VAL A 28 -18.31 -14.08 10.64
C VAL A 28 -19.35 -13.41 11.52
N LYS A 29 -20.01 -14.21 12.35
CA LYS A 29 -20.96 -13.72 13.36
C LYS A 29 -20.24 -13.55 14.69
N ASP A 30 -20.40 -12.39 15.31
CA ASP A 30 -19.90 -12.06 16.66
C ASP A 30 -18.43 -12.48 16.90
N PRO A 31 -17.47 -11.95 16.11
CA PRO A 31 -16.07 -12.28 16.30
C PRO A 31 -15.56 -11.83 17.67
N GLU A 32 -14.74 -12.67 18.31
CA GLU A 32 -14.01 -12.32 19.52
C GLU A 32 -12.70 -11.63 19.11
N ILE A 33 -12.58 -10.34 19.42
CA ILE A 33 -11.40 -9.53 19.11
C ILE A 33 -10.90 -8.91 20.41
N LYS A 34 -9.61 -9.07 20.70
CA LYS A 34 -8.97 -8.46 21.87
C LYS A 34 -7.73 -7.70 21.45
N PHE A 35 -7.62 -6.48 21.97
CA PHE A 35 -6.46 -5.62 21.77
C PHE A 35 -5.64 -5.62 23.06
N ASN A 36 -4.40 -6.04 22.96
CA ASN A 36 -3.40 -5.88 24.01
C ASN A 36 -2.34 -4.87 23.52
N LYS A 37 -1.46 -4.43 24.41
CA LYS A 37 -0.41 -3.47 24.05
C LYS A 37 0.50 -3.97 22.93
N ASP A 38 0.82 -5.26 22.90
CA ASP A 38 1.81 -5.87 22.00
C ASP A 38 1.19 -6.91 21.05
N SER A 39 -0.13 -7.09 21.08
CA SER A 39 -0.77 -8.19 20.37
C SER A 39 -2.23 -7.92 20.06
N VAL A 40 -2.69 -8.51 18.95
CA VAL A 40 -4.10 -8.56 18.57
C VAL A 40 -4.54 -10.00 18.47
N TYR A 41 -5.60 -10.33 19.19
CA TYR A 41 -6.25 -11.64 19.15
C TYR A 41 -7.52 -11.56 18.32
N PHE A 42 -7.72 -12.55 17.47
CA PHE A 42 -8.95 -12.77 16.74
C PHE A 42 -9.38 -14.23 16.85
N LYS A 43 -10.67 -14.44 17.10
CA LYS A 43 -11.33 -15.73 16.96
C LYS A 43 -12.72 -15.55 16.37
N GLY A 44 -13.07 -16.41 15.42
CA GLY A 44 -14.38 -16.37 14.79
C GLY A 44 -14.64 -17.58 13.92
N MET A 45 -15.91 -17.82 13.64
CA MET A 45 -16.36 -18.84 12.69
C MET A 45 -16.80 -18.14 11.41
N GLY A 46 -16.29 -18.56 10.25
CA GLY A 46 -16.60 -17.89 8.98
C GLY A 46 -16.32 -18.73 7.73
N GLY A 47 -16.57 -18.12 6.57
CA GLY A 47 -16.46 -18.73 5.26
C GLY A 47 -17.59 -19.72 4.93
N VAL A 48 -17.63 -20.16 3.68
CA VAL A 48 -18.63 -21.10 3.15
C VAL A 48 -18.74 -22.39 3.99
N GLU A 49 -17.61 -22.91 4.45
CA GLU A 49 -17.51 -24.14 5.23
C GLU A 49 -17.76 -23.93 6.74
N LYS A 50 -17.95 -22.67 7.19
CA LYS A 50 -18.16 -22.30 8.60
C LYS A 50 -17.13 -22.90 9.54
N LYS A 51 -15.85 -22.78 9.16
CA LYS A 51 -14.72 -23.27 9.96
C LYS A 51 -14.38 -22.30 11.08
N ASN A 52 -13.77 -22.83 12.14
CA ASN A 52 -13.24 -22.03 13.24
C ASN A 52 -11.86 -21.49 12.85
N TYR A 53 -11.72 -20.18 12.96
CA TYR A 53 -10.47 -19.47 12.75
C TYR A 53 -10.03 -18.79 14.04
N GLU A 54 -8.73 -18.83 14.29
CA GLU A 54 -8.10 -18.22 15.46
C GLU A 54 -6.69 -17.79 15.10
N VAL A 55 -6.32 -16.56 15.48
CA VAL A 55 -4.97 -16.04 15.31
C VAL A 55 -4.63 -15.06 16.42
N THR A 56 -3.40 -15.14 16.89
CA THR A 56 -2.78 -14.11 17.73
C THR A 56 -1.63 -13.50 16.94
N ILE A 57 -1.72 -12.20 16.68
CA ILE A 57 -0.69 -11.44 15.98
C ILE A 57 0.15 -10.72 17.02
N HIS A 58 1.39 -11.15 17.20
CA HIS A 58 2.36 -10.43 18.04
C HIS A 58 2.95 -9.28 17.24
N LEU A 59 2.64 -8.06 17.64
CA LEU A 59 2.99 -6.84 16.92
C LEU A 59 4.47 -6.50 17.04
N TYR A 60 4.98 -5.74 16.07
CA TYR A 60 6.37 -5.30 16.04
C TYR A 60 6.70 -4.32 17.18
N LYS A 61 5.76 -3.43 17.53
CA LYS A 61 5.84 -2.49 18.66
C LYS A 61 4.47 -2.33 19.33
N GLU A 62 4.44 -1.52 20.38
CA GLU A 62 3.23 -1.29 21.17
C GLU A 62 2.18 -0.45 20.42
N ILE A 63 0.91 -0.78 20.67
CA ILE A 63 -0.28 -0.04 20.26
C ILE A 63 -1.00 0.51 21.50
N ASP A 64 -1.90 1.46 21.27
CA ASP A 64 -2.84 1.95 22.27
C ASP A 64 -4.18 1.20 22.13
N PRO A 65 -4.50 0.23 23.03
CA PRO A 65 -5.71 -0.58 22.93
C PRO A 65 -7.00 0.24 23.06
N GLU A 66 -6.98 1.38 23.76
CA GLU A 66 -8.18 2.20 23.98
C GLU A 66 -8.66 2.86 22.68
N TRP A 67 -7.74 3.12 21.77
CA TRP A 67 -8.01 3.72 20.46
C TRP A 67 -8.04 2.71 19.32
N CYS A 68 -8.03 1.42 19.62
CA CYS A 68 -8.20 0.36 18.64
C CYS A 68 -9.69 0.08 18.39
N LYS A 69 -10.05 -0.18 17.14
CA LYS A 69 -11.44 -0.42 16.73
C LYS A 69 -11.53 -1.57 15.74
N SER A 70 -12.61 -2.34 15.80
CA SER A 70 -12.94 -3.37 14.83
C SER A 70 -14.29 -3.10 14.17
N PHE A 71 -14.40 -3.37 12.88
CA PHE A 71 -15.60 -3.19 12.08
C PHE A 71 -15.88 -4.47 11.31
N ASN A 72 -16.99 -5.13 11.62
CA ASN A 72 -17.46 -6.27 10.84
C ASN A 72 -18.24 -5.75 9.63
N ARG A 73 -17.73 -5.99 8.42
CA ARG A 73 -18.34 -5.57 7.14
C ARG A 73 -19.14 -6.69 6.47
N GLY A 74 -19.30 -7.84 7.13
CA GLY A 74 -19.95 -9.04 6.58
C GLY A 74 -19.05 -9.82 5.63
N ARG A 75 -18.37 -9.16 4.67
CA ARG A 75 -17.41 -9.79 3.75
C ARG A 75 -16.00 -9.92 4.31
N CYS A 76 -15.66 -9.06 5.26
CA CYS A 76 -14.38 -9.04 5.95
C CYS A 76 -14.54 -8.31 7.29
N ILE A 77 -13.51 -8.39 8.11
CA ILE A 77 -13.41 -7.63 9.35
C ILE A 77 -12.24 -6.68 9.23
N GLU A 78 -12.52 -5.38 9.28
CA GLU A 78 -11.51 -4.35 9.30
C GLU A 78 -11.15 -4.01 10.74
N ILE A 79 -9.87 -3.90 11.04
CA ILE A 79 -9.37 -3.52 12.36
C ILE A 79 -8.44 -2.32 12.15
N LEU A 80 -8.67 -1.28 12.96
CA LEU A 80 -7.83 -0.11 13.04
C LEU A 80 -7.06 -0.16 14.35
N LEU A 81 -5.74 -0.24 14.27
CA LEU A 81 -4.86 -0.13 15.43
C LEU A 81 -4.24 1.26 15.46
N THR A 82 -4.12 1.83 16.65
CA THR A 82 -3.41 3.09 16.88
C THR A 82 -2.04 2.77 17.47
N LYS A 83 -0.96 3.24 16.84
CA LYS A 83 0.40 3.04 17.36
C LYS A 83 0.55 3.81 18.68
N ALA A 84 1.23 3.22 19.66
CA ALA A 84 1.45 3.90 20.94
C ALA A 84 2.37 5.12 20.79
N ASN A 85 3.37 5.04 19.91
CA ASN A 85 4.21 6.16 19.52
C ASN A 85 3.92 6.53 18.06
N GLN A 86 3.44 7.76 17.83
CA GLN A 86 3.01 8.24 16.51
C GLN A 86 4.10 8.99 15.76
N ASP A 87 5.20 9.34 16.43
CA ASP A 87 6.34 10.08 15.87
C ASP A 87 7.44 9.14 15.35
N GLU A 88 7.20 7.82 15.35
CA GLU A 88 8.16 6.84 14.86
C GLU A 88 8.03 6.57 13.36
N PRO A 89 9.14 6.17 12.70
CA PRO A 89 9.12 5.70 11.33
C PRO A 89 8.18 4.50 11.13
N TYR A 90 7.90 4.20 9.86
CA TYR A 90 7.07 3.06 9.52
C TYR A 90 7.64 1.75 10.06
N TRP A 91 6.75 0.87 10.50
CA TRP A 91 7.16 -0.45 10.96
C TRP A 91 7.67 -1.27 9.77
N PRO A 92 8.86 -1.89 9.85
CA PRO A 92 9.38 -2.71 8.75
C PRO A 92 8.56 -3.98 8.51
N ALA A 93 7.82 -4.44 9.53
CA ALA A 93 6.89 -5.56 9.47
C ALA A 93 5.77 -5.37 10.50
N LEU A 94 4.64 -6.05 10.30
CA LEU A 94 3.57 -6.06 11.30
C LEU A 94 3.98 -6.79 12.57
N THR A 95 4.69 -7.91 12.42
CA THR A 95 5.01 -8.84 13.50
C THR A 95 6.39 -8.60 14.08
N SER A 96 6.56 -8.87 15.39
CA SER A 96 7.88 -8.83 16.05
C SER A 96 8.78 -10.00 15.68
N ASP A 97 8.20 -11.11 15.23
CA ASP A 97 8.96 -12.26 14.79
C ASP A 97 9.45 -12.11 13.32
N LYS A 98 10.57 -12.78 13.00
CA LYS A 98 11.17 -12.78 11.66
C LYS A 98 10.55 -13.82 10.72
N LYS A 99 9.43 -14.47 11.08
CA LYS A 99 8.83 -15.53 10.27
C LYS A 99 7.92 -14.93 9.21
N LYS A 100 7.94 -15.52 8.04
CA LYS A 100 6.99 -15.21 6.98
C LYS A 100 5.72 -16.03 7.19
N HIS A 101 4.71 -15.42 7.80
CA HIS A 101 3.41 -16.04 8.00
C HIS A 101 2.66 -16.15 6.66
N HIS A 102 2.34 -17.38 6.23
CA HIS A 102 1.66 -17.62 4.94
C HIS A 102 0.25 -16.97 4.86
N TRP A 103 -0.36 -16.73 6.02
CA TRP A 103 -1.67 -16.12 6.16
C TRP A 103 -1.63 -14.58 6.20
N LEU A 104 -0.45 -13.95 6.32
CA LEU A 104 -0.30 -12.49 6.41
C LEU A 104 0.27 -11.90 5.11
N LYS A 105 -0.36 -10.87 4.56
CA LYS A 105 0.05 -10.19 3.32
C LYS A 105 -0.07 -8.67 3.43
N CYS A 106 0.65 -7.92 2.61
CA CYS A 106 0.44 -6.47 2.51
C CYS A 106 -0.90 -6.16 1.81
N ASP A 107 -1.63 -5.16 2.29
CA ASP A 107 -2.82 -4.61 1.67
C ASP A 107 -2.44 -3.49 0.70
N PHE A 108 -2.21 -3.83 -0.57
CA PHE A 108 -1.82 -2.86 -1.59
C PHE A 108 -2.90 -1.81 -1.90
N ASN A 109 -4.18 -2.07 -1.60
CA ASN A 109 -5.23 -1.07 -1.79
C ASN A 109 -5.16 0.05 -0.75
N LYS A 110 -4.63 -0.27 0.44
CA LYS A 110 -4.44 0.69 1.53
C LYS A 110 -2.98 1.04 1.73
N TRP A 111 -2.04 0.52 0.94
CA TRP A 111 -0.62 0.81 1.10
C TRP A 111 -0.34 2.27 0.74
N ASN A 112 0.56 2.89 1.49
CA ASN A 112 1.06 4.23 1.25
C ASN A 112 2.50 4.27 1.73
N ASP A 113 3.37 4.94 0.99
CA ASP A 113 4.75 5.15 1.42
C ASP A 113 4.83 6.26 2.48
N GLU A 114 5.87 6.21 3.32
CA GLU A 114 6.08 7.15 4.41
C GLU A 114 6.18 8.60 3.90
N ASP A 115 6.82 8.80 2.74
CA ASP A 115 7.02 10.12 2.13
C ASP A 115 5.72 10.71 1.54
N ASP A 116 4.83 9.88 1.00
CA ASP A 116 3.51 10.31 0.47
C ASP A 116 2.47 10.56 1.57
N SER A 117 2.83 10.29 2.83
CA SER A 117 1.93 10.49 3.98
C SER A 117 1.97 11.92 4.52
N GLY A 118 2.83 12.77 3.96
CA GLY A 118 3.06 14.15 4.36
C GLY A 118 2.08 15.19 3.82
N ASP A 119 1.14 14.83 2.92
CA ASP A 119 0.26 15.80 2.28
C ASP A 119 -1.17 15.27 2.03
N GLU A 120 -1.91 14.99 3.09
CA GLU A 120 -3.39 15.02 3.01
C GLU A 120 -3.91 16.33 3.62
N GLY A 121 -3.23 17.43 3.26
CA GLY A 121 -3.29 18.70 3.94
C GLY A 121 -3.36 19.95 3.07
N VAL A 122 -3.05 19.94 1.77
CA VAL A 122 -3.44 21.03 0.86
C VAL A 122 -3.63 20.47 -0.55
N GLY A 123 -4.87 20.45 -1.03
CA GLY A 123 -5.14 20.15 -2.44
C GLY A 123 -4.29 21.01 -3.37
N GLY A 124 -3.53 20.36 -4.23
CA GLY A 124 -3.05 20.92 -5.50
C GLY A 124 -2.18 22.16 -5.39
N MET A 125 -0.88 21.99 -5.13
CA MET A 125 0.10 23.05 -5.43
C MET A 125 1.39 22.52 -6.05
N GLY A 126 1.25 21.55 -6.95
CA GLY A 126 2.32 21.10 -7.86
C GLY A 126 2.26 21.72 -9.26
N GLY A 127 1.65 22.90 -9.41
CA GLY A 127 1.35 23.49 -10.72
C GLY A 127 1.55 25.01 -10.83
N GLY A 128 2.38 25.61 -9.97
CA GLY A 128 2.58 27.06 -9.95
C GLY A 128 3.89 27.58 -10.53
N ASP A 129 4.99 26.83 -10.41
CA ASP A 129 6.33 27.44 -10.53
C ASP A 129 7.06 27.18 -11.85
N PHE A 130 6.50 26.40 -12.78
CA PHE A 130 7.17 26.20 -14.08
C PHE A 130 6.92 27.36 -15.06
N GLU A 131 5.73 27.97 -15.00
CA GLU A 131 5.34 29.08 -15.89
C GLU A 131 6.00 30.41 -15.49
N GLU A 132 6.26 30.61 -14.19
CA GLU A 132 6.99 31.77 -13.67
C GLU A 132 8.51 31.67 -13.93
N MET A 133 9.08 30.46 -13.84
CA MET A 133 10.48 30.19 -14.21
C MET A 133 10.74 30.39 -15.72
N MET A 134 9.80 29.99 -16.58
CA MET A 134 9.84 30.26 -18.03
C MET A 134 9.72 31.77 -18.36
N ARG A 135 8.90 32.52 -17.61
CA ARG A 135 8.79 33.99 -17.77
C ARG A 135 10.05 34.73 -17.32
N GLN A 136 10.76 34.24 -16.30
CA GLN A 136 11.99 34.86 -15.83
C GLN A 136 13.20 34.57 -16.74
N MET A 137 13.24 33.43 -17.42
CA MET A 137 14.26 33.10 -18.43
C MET A 137 13.98 33.68 -19.83
N GLY A 138 12.73 34.05 -20.12
CA GLY A 138 12.33 34.66 -21.40
C GLY A 138 12.55 36.18 -21.51
N GLY A 139 13.12 36.83 -20.49
CA GLY A 139 13.20 38.30 -20.36
C GLY A 139 14.54 38.94 -20.73
N LEU A 140 15.51 38.18 -21.26
CA LEU A 140 16.85 38.70 -21.58
C LEU A 140 17.14 38.72 -23.08
N GLY A 141 16.97 39.90 -23.67
CA GLY A 141 17.82 40.35 -24.77
C GLY A 141 17.29 40.06 -26.16
N GLY A 142 16.51 41.02 -26.69
CA GLY A 142 16.44 41.21 -28.13
C GLY A 142 17.82 41.54 -28.70
N ASP A 143 18.19 40.89 -29.81
CA ASP A 143 18.50 41.55 -31.08
C ASP A 143 19.04 40.53 -32.10
N LYS A 144 18.45 40.58 -33.30
CA LYS A 144 19.05 40.28 -34.61
C LYS A 144 19.28 38.84 -35.08
N LYS A 145 18.83 38.68 -36.34
CA LYS A 145 19.24 37.74 -37.40
C LYS A 145 18.54 36.38 -37.46
N GLY A 146 17.42 36.41 -38.19
CA GLY A 146 17.31 35.74 -39.48
C GLY A 146 17.92 34.34 -39.61
N GLY A 147 17.05 33.34 -39.61
CA GLY A 147 17.36 31.99 -40.04
C GLY A 147 16.08 31.16 -39.97
N LYS A 148 15.35 31.08 -41.09
CA LYS A 148 14.31 30.06 -41.25
C LYS A 148 15.00 28.69 -41.15
N PRO A 149 14.58 27.77 -40.26
CA PRO A 149 15.06 26.40 -40.34
C PRO A 149 14.48 25.76 -41.62
N ASN A 150 15.38 25.35 -42.51
CA ASN A 150 15.12 24.66 -43.76
C ASN A 150 14.67 23.22 -43.45
N PHE A 151 13.53 22.79 -43.99
CA PHE A 151 12.91 21.48 -43.75
C PHE A 151 13.20 20.53 -44.94
N ASP A 152 14.45 20.48 -45.38
CA ASP A 152 14.86 19.87 -46.66
C ASP A 152 16.15 19.04 -46.53
N ASP A 153 16.37 18.38 -45.38
CA ASP A 153 17.51 17.47 -45.18
C ASP A 153 17.17 16.36 -44.16
N LEU A 154 16.23 15.51 -44.52
CA LEU A 154 16.02 14.19 -43.89
C LEU A 154 15.26 13.29 -44.87
N GLU A 155 15.80 13.20 -46.08
CA GLU A 155 15.52 12.10 -47.01
C GLU A 155 16.62 11.05 -46.82
N GLY A 156 16.23 9.85 -46.40
CA GLY A 156 17.09 8.66 -46.43
C GLY A 156 17.36 8.06 -45.05
N ASP A 157 16.47 7.18 -44.60
CA ASP A 157 16.86 5.77 -44.51
C ASP A 157 15.62 4.89 -44.41
N GLU A 158 15.56 3.92 -45.31
CA GLU A 158 14.49 2.95 -45.44
C GLU A 158 14.78 1.76 -44.51
N GLY A 159 13.78 1.39 -43.71
CA GLY A 159 13.50 0.01 -43.33
C GLY A 159 14.58 -0.83 -42.65
N ASP A 160 14.36 -1.14 -41.37
CA ASP A 160 14.55 -2.52 -40.88
C ASP A 160 13.66 -2.75 -39.64
N ASP A 161 12.43 -3.22 -39.88
CA ASP A 161 11.66 -3.97 -38.90
C ASP A 161 12.27 -5.40 -38.86
N SER A 162 13.20 -5.63 -37.95
CA SER A 162 13.72 -6.97 -37.65
C SER A 162 13.92 -7.14 -36.13
N ASP A 163 12.84 -7.53 -35.45
CA ASP A 163 12.92 -8.28 -34.18
C ASP A 163 11.79 -9.32 -34.14
N ASP A 164 11.80 -10.21 -35.13
CA ASP A 164 10.98 -11.43 -35.18
C ASP A 164 11.84 -12.58 -34.62
N GLU A 165 12.11 -12.55 -33.31
CA GLU A 165 12.75 -13.67 -32.62
C GLU A 165 11.74 -14.82 -32.44
N PRO A 166 11.99 -16.02 -33.01
CA PRO A 166 11.11 -17.16 -32.81
C PRO A 166 11.17 -17.64 -31.36
N ILE A 167 10.06 -17.45 -30.65
CA ILE A 167 9.77 -18.00 -29.31
C ILE A 167 10.15 -19.49 -29.25
N PRO A 168 10.97 -19.93 -28.27
CA PRO A 168 11.36 -21.32 -28.13
C PRO A 168 10.19 -22.21 -27.66
N ASP A 169 10.07 -23.40 -28.24
CA ASP A 169 9.08 -24.40 -27.84
C ASP A 169 9.34 -24.89 -26.39
N LEU A 170 8.26 -24.98 -25.63
CA LEU A 170 8.24 -25.39 -24.22
C LEU A 170 8.22 -26.93 -24.15
N GLU A 171 9.31 -27.54 -23.71
CA GLU A 171 9.36 -28.97 -23.33
C GLU A 171 8.87 -29.19 -21.89
#